data_AF-A0A6A4GY34-F1
#
_entry.id   AF-A0A6A4GY34-F1
#
_cell.length_a   1.000
_cell.length_b   1.000
_cell.length_c   1.000
_cell.angle_alpha   90.00
_cell.angle_beta   90.00
_cell.angle_gamma   90.00
#
_symmetry.space_group_name_H-M   'P 1'
#
loop_
_entity.id
_entity.type
_entity.pdbx_description
1 polymer ?
#
loop_
_entity_poly.entity_id
_entity_poly.type
_entity_poly.pdbx_seq_one_letter_code
_entity_poly.pdbx_strand_id
1 'polypeptide(L)' 'MRLEYLPPYLPDLDPIEEGISAIKAWIRDNRDYTHMELDGHAGCDPYTMFWRAVYEMVTPEKAEGWFRDSRYL' A
#
# COMPACT_ATOMS: atom_id res chain seq x y z
N MET A 1 -17.00 4.51 -18.74
CA MET A 1 -15.62 4.38 -18.25
C MET A 1 -14.80 5.47 -18.93
N ARG A 2 -14.25 6.41 -18.15
CA ARG A 2 -13.40 7.50 -18.65
C ARG A 2 -11.96 7.16 -18.27
N LEU A 3 -11.05 7.24 -19.24
CA LEU A 3 -9.62 7.01 -19.03
C LEU A 3 -8.96 8.36 -18.71
N GLU A 4 -8.28 8.45 -17.58
CA GLU A 4 -7.40 9.59 -17.26
C GLU A 4 -5.97 9.22 -17.64
N TYR A 5 -5.31 10.09 -18.41
CA TYR A 5 -3.93 9.88 -18.82
C TYR A 5 -2.98 10.60 -17.86
N LEU A 6 -2.04 9.85 -17.30
CA LEU A 6 -1.00 10.38 -16.43
C LEU A 6 0.20 10.88 -17.25
N PRO A 7 0.71 12.10 -17.01
CA PRO A 7 1.97 12.52 -17.61
C PRO A 7 3.15 11.66 -17.11
N PRO A 8 4.19 11.47 -17.92
CA PRO A 8 5.34 10.67 -17.53
C PRO A 8 6.06 11.29 -16.31
N TYR A 9 6.52 10.42 -15.40
CA TYR A 9 7.27 10.78 -14.19
C TYR A 9 6.55 11.72 -13.20
N LEU A 10 5.21 11.70 -13.18
CA LEU A 10 4.40 12.38 -12.16
C LEU A 10 3.71 11.38 -11.22
N PRO A 11 4.48 10.65 -10.36
CA PRO A 11 3.90 9.69 -9.42
C PRO A 11 2.97 10.34 -8.40
N ASP A 12 3.17 11.63 -8.09
CA ASP A 12 2.31 12.40 -7.17
C ASP A 12 0.85 12.53 -7.67
N LEU A 13 0.63 12.30 -8.96
CA LEU A 13 -0.70 12.29 -9.58
C LEU A 13 -1.30 10.88 -9.69
N ASP A 14 -0.67 9.86 -9.09
CA ASP A 14 -1.21 8.50 -9.00
C ASP A 14 -1.47 8.13 -7.52
N PRO A 15 -2.74 8.07 -7.08
CA PRO A 15 -3.08 7.84 -5.67
C PRO A 15 -2.63 6.45 -5.17
N ILE A 16 -2.30 5.51 -6.06
CA ILE A 16 -1.78 4.21 -5.64
C ILE A 16 -0.39 4.32 -4.99
N GLU A 17 0.40 5.35 -5.34
CA GLU A 17 1.76 5.53 -4.83
C GLU A 17 1.77 5.78 -3.32
N GLU A 18 0.83 6.60 -2.84
CA GLU A 18 0.64 6.83 -1.41
C GLU A 18 0.14 5.57 -0.68
N GLY A 19 -0.77 4.82 -1.30
CA GLY A 19 -1.23 3.53 -0.78
C GLY A 19 -0.09 2.52 -0.64
N ILE A 20 0.75 2.38 -1.66
CA ILE A 20 1.95 1.53 -1.61
C ILE A 20 2.94 2.06 -0.55
N SER A 21 3.09 3.38 -0.42
CA SER A 21 3.92 3.99 0.63
C SER A 21 3.44 3.63 2.04
N ALA A 22 2.13 3.67 2.29
CA ALA A 22 1.53 3.29 3.57
C ALA A 22 1.73 1.80 3.88
N ILE A 23 1.55 0.91 2.90
CA ILE A 23 1.81 -0.54 3.05
C ILE A 23 3.29 -0.78 3.38
N LYS A 24 4.22 -0.13 2.65
CA LYS A 24 5.65 -0.20 2.94
C LYS A 24 5.99 0.31 4.35
N ALA A 25 5.30 1.36 4.82
CA ALA A 25 5.49 1.88 6.17
C ALA A 25 5.08 0.84 7.22
N TRP A 26 3.91 0.22 7.07
CA TRP A 26 3.47 -0.85 7.95
C TRP A 26 4.44 -2.02 7.99
N ILE A 27 4.97 -2.44 6.83
CA ILE A 27 5.97 -3.52 6.75
C ILE A 27 7.24 -3.13 7.52
N ARG A 28 7.69 -1.88 7.44
CA ARG A 28 8.85 -1.39 8.20
C ARG A 28 8.58 -1.35 9.70
N ASP A 29 7.39 -0.92 10.10
CA ASP A 29 6.98 -0.83 11.51
C ASP A 29 6.79 -2.23 12.13
N ASN A 30 6.44 -3.22 11.31
CA ASN A 30 6.27 -4.62 11.69
C ASN A 30 7.45 -5.50 11.25
N ARG A 31 8.65 -4.92 11.14
CA ARG A 31 9.83 -5.56 10.54
C ARG A 31 10.08 -6.99 11.01
N ASP A 32 10.10 -7.23 12.32
CA ASP A 32 10.45 -8.54 12.86
C ASP A 32 9.37 -9.59 12.55
N TYR A 33 8.09 -9.18 12.57
CA TYR A 33 6.98 -10.01 12.13
C TYR A 33 7.09 -10.33 10.62
N THR A 34 7.34 -9.31 9.79
CA THR A 34 7.52 -9.50 8.35
C THR A 34 8.71 -10.43 8.05
N HIS A 35 9.84 -10.25 8.72
CA HIS A 35 11.01 -11.10 8.54
C HIS A 35 10.69 -12.56 8.87
N MET A 36 10.07 -12.84 10.02
CA MET A 36 9.67 -14.19 10.43
C MET A 36 8.74 -14.86 9.40
N GLU A 37 7.76 -14.14 8.88
CA GLU A 37 6.83 -14.69 7.89
C GLU A 37 7.49 -14.90 6.51
N LEU A 38 8.62 -14.26 6.23
CA LEU A 38 9.41 -14.42 5.00
C LEU A 38 10.54 -15.45 5.12
N ASP A 39 10.81 -16.00 6.32
CA ASP A 39 11.92 -16.93 6.56
C ASP A 39 11.72 -18.31 5.88
N GLY A 40 10.49 -18.64 5.47
CA GLY A 40 10.18 -19.82 4.66
C GLY A 40 10.18 -21.15 5.42
N HIS A 41 10.13 -21.12 6.75
CA HIS A 41 9.95 -22.32 7.56
C HIS A 41 8.50 -22.81 7.56
N ALA A 42 8.28 -24.05 8.01
CA ALA A 42 6.93 -24.57 8.17
C ALA A 42 6.13 -23.66 9.12
N GLY A 43 4.96 -23.19 8.68
CA GLY A 43 4.09 -22.28 9.44
C GLY A 43 4.17 -20.81 9.03
N CYS A 44 5.14 -20.40 8.22
CA CYS A 44 5.14 -19.06 7.61
C CYS A 44 3.98 -18.91 6.62
N ASP A 45 3.32 -17.75 6.64
CA ASP A 45 2.32 -17.33 5.66
C ASP A 45 2.53 -15.85 5.27
N PRO A 46 3.48 -15.57 4.37
CA PRO A 46 3.76 -14.22 3.93
C PRO A 46 2.62 -13.59 3.14
N TYR A 47 1.72 -14.40 2.56
CA TYR A 47 0.57 -13.89 1.81
C TYR A 47 -0.48 -13.33 2.75
N THR A 48 -0.83 -14.06 3.80
CA THR A 48 -1.76 -13.57 4.83
C THR A 48 -1.19 -12.35 5.55
N MET A 49 0.10 -12.36 5.89
CA MET A 49 0.79 -11.20 6.48
C MET A 49 0.73 -9.97 5.56
N PHE A 50 0.97 -10.14 4.26
CA PHE A 50 0.87 -9.03 3.30
C PHE A 50 -0.56 -8.52 3.15
N TRP A 51 -1.55 -9.41 3.06
CA TRP A 51 -2.96 -9.02 3.01
C TRP A 51 -3.39 -8.24 4.25
N ARG A 52 -2.88 -8.61 5.42
CA ARG A 52 -3.09 -7.85 6.65
C ARG A 52 -2.56 -6.42 6.53
N ALA A 53 -1.34 -6.23 6.00
CA ALA A 53 -0.78 -4.91 5.75
C ALA A 53 -1.68 -4.07 4.83
N VAL A 54 -2.19 -4.67 3.75
CA VAL A 54 -3.10 -4.02 2.80
C VAL A 54 -4.40 -3.59 3.50
N TYR A 55 -5.07 -4.49 4.20
CA TYR A 55 -6.36 -4.19 4.83
C TYR A 55 -6.26 -3.20 6.00
N GLU A 56 -5.16 -3.20 6.74
CA GLU A 56 -4.95 -2.23 7.81
C GLU A 56 -4.58 -0.85 7.26
N MET A 57 -3.82 -0.77 6.15
CA MET A 57 -3.33 0.50 5.62
C MET A 57 -4.22 1.17 4.59
N VAL A 58 -4.98 0.41 3.81
CA VAL A 58 -5.84 0.92 2.73
C VAL A 58 -7.27 1.05 3.23
N THR A 59 -7.49 2.05 4.10
CA THR A 59 -8.82 2.39 4.64
C THR A 59 -9.53 3.41 3.73
N PRO A 60 -10.87 3.45 3.69
CA PRO A 60 -11.62 4.43 2.88
C PRO A 60 -11.20 5.89 3.13
N GLU A 61 -10.94 6.26 4.39
CA GLU A 61 -10.58 7.62 4.79
C GLU A 61 -9.22 8.04 4.23
N LYS A 62 -8.25 7.13 4.25
CA LYS A 62 -6.94 7.32 3.64
C LYS A 62 -7.02 7.38 2.12
N ALA A 63 -7.81 6.48 1.52
CA ALA A 63 -8.02 6.47 0.07
C ALA A 63 -8.60 7.81 -0.40
N GLU A 64 -9.62 8.35 0.28
CA GLU A 64 -10.14 9.69 -0.02
C GLU A 64 -9.06 10.77 0.06
N GLY A 65 -8.19 10.72 1.08
CA GLY A 65 -7.04 11.60 1.21
C GLY A 65 -6.11 11.53 -0.01
N TRP A 66 -5.71 10.32 -0.42
CA TRP A 66 -4.80 10.13 -1.57
C TRP A 66 -5.40 10.60 -2.88
N PHE A 67 -6.71 10.36 -3.11
CA PHE A 67 -7.38 10.89 -4.30
C PHE A 67 -7.44 12.43 -4.32
N ARG A 68 -7.58 13.07 -3.16
CA ARG A 68 -7.53 14.53 -3.00
C ARG A 68 -6.13 15.07 -3.26
N ASP A 69 -5.11 14.43 -2.70
CA ASP A 69 -3.70 14.82 -2.86
C ASP A 69 -3.24 14.67 -4.32
N SER A 70 -3.73 13.64 -5.03
CA SER A 70 -3.54 13.45 -6.48
C SER A 70 -4.49 14.26 -7.37
N ARG A 71 -5.30 15.18 -6.81
CA ARG A 71 -6.17 16.13 -7.53
C ARG A 71 -7.36 15.53 -8.29
N TYR A 72 -7.85 14.38 -7.84
CA TYR A 72 -9.06 13.74 -8.38
C TYR A 72 -10.32 14.00 -7.54
N LEU A 73 -10.19 14.68 -6.38
CA LEU A 73 -11.26 15.14 -5.49
C LEU A 73 -10.99 16.57 -5.02
#